data_AF-A0A074Z472-F1
#
_entry.id   AF-A0A074Z472-F1
#
_cell.length_a   1.000
_cell.length_b   1.000
_cell.length_c   1.000
_cell.angle_alpha   90.00
_cell.angle_beta   90.00
_cell.angle_gamma   90.00
#
_symmetry.space_group_name_H-M   'P 1'
#
loop_
_entity.id
_entity.type
_entity.pdbx_description
1 polymer ?
#
loop_
_entity_poly.entity_id
_entity_poly.type
_entity_poly.pdbx_seq_one_letter_code
_entity_poly.pdbx_strand_id
1 'polypeptide(L)' 'MSVFGVDENNKIRDKFLFPQNNLCITSIDVQSVEPVDQRTRDSLQKSVQLAIEITTNSQEAAA' A
#
# COMPACT_ATOMS: atom_id res chain seq x y z
N MET A 1 4.04 4.71 4.04
CA MET A 1 4.61 4.62 2.68
C MET A 1 5.15 6.00 2.34
N SER A 2 6.48 6.17 2.23
CA SER A 2 7.04 7.45 1.79
C SER A 2 7.11 7.45 0.27
N VAL A 3 6.32 8.31 -0.39
CA VAL A 3 6.24 8.36 -1.85
C VAL A 3 7.46 9.06 -2.46
N PHE A 4 8.18 9.87 -1.67
CA PHE A 4 9.35 10.64 -2.10
C PHE A 4 10.70 10.04 -1.65
N GLY A 5 10.67 8.85 -1.05
CA GLY A 5 11.85 8.18 -0.52
C GLY A 5 12.43 8.83 0.75
N VAL A 6 13.70 8.54 1.02
CA VAL A 6 14.47 9.10 2.15
C VAL A 6 15.64 9.93 1.63
N ASP A 7 16.06 10.92 2.40
CA ASP A 7 17.26 11.70 2.16
C ASP A 7 18.53 10.97 2.65
N GLU A 8 19.69 11.64 2.49
CA GLU A 8 21.00 11.13 2.90
C GLU A 8 21.11 10.90 4.43
N ASN A 9 20.22 11.52 5.20
CA ASN A 9 20.14 11.39 6.66
C ASN A 9 19.05 10.39 7.09
N ASN A 10 18.55 9.54 6.17
CA ASN A 10 17.44 8.62 6.38
C ASN A 10 16.11 9.30 6.80
N LYS A 11 15.95 10.60 6.55
CA LYS A 11 14.71 11.32 6.83
C LYS A 11 13.78 11.24 5.62
N ILE A 12 12.48 11.08 5.88
CA ILE A 12 11.46 11.11 4.84
C ILE A 12 11.45 12.49 4.17
N ARG A 13 11.43 12.51 2.83
CA ARG A 13 11.36 13.75 2.07
C ARG A 13 9.91 14.26 1.98
N ASP A 14 9.72 15.56 2.20
CA ASP A 14 8.40 16.21 2.11
C ASP A 14 8.02 16.61 0.67
N LYS A 15 9.00 16.69 -0.23
CA LYS A 15 8.82 17.08 -1.64
C LYS A 15 9.90 16.48 -2.54
N PHE A 16 9.62 16.40 -3.83
CA PHE A 16 10.55 15.93 -4.85
C PHE A 16 10.78 17.00 -5.93
N LEU A 17 12.03 17.44 -6.11
CA LEU A 17 12.40 18.51 -7.03
C LEU A 17 13.21 17.97 -8.20
N PHE A 18 12.81 18.32 -9.42
CA PHE A 18 13.61 18.15 -10.64
C PHE A 18 14.37 19.45 -10.94
N PRO A 19 15.69 19.52 -10.67
CA PRO A 19 16.45 20.76 -10.83
C PRO A 19 16.57 21.24 -12.28
N GLN A 20 16.41 20.34 -13.27
CA GLN A 20 16.54 20.67 -14.70
C GLN A 20 15.41 21.56 -15.24
N ASN A 21 14.24 21.52 -14.62
CA ASN A 21 13.05 22.26 -15.06
C ASN A 21 12.27 22.90 -13.91
N ASN A 22 12.83 22.88 -12.70
CA ASN A 22 12.22 23.39 -11.47
C ASN A 22 10.85 22.76 -11.12
N LEU A 23 10.50 21.58 -11.66
CA LEU A 23 9.27 20.88 -11.30
C LEU A 23 9.37 20.36 -9.86
N CYS A 24 8.46 20.81 -9.00
CA CYS A 24 8.40 20.40 -7.59
C CYS A 24 7.10 19.64 -7.32
N ILE A 25 7.20 18.34 -7.02
CA ILE A 25 6.09 17.51 -6.59
C ILE A 25 6.00 17.60 -5.06
N THR A 26 4.88 18.10 -4.54
CA THR A 26 4.64 18.28 -3.10
C THR A 26 3.67 17.26 -2.51
N SER A 27 2.83 16.65 -3.35
CA SER A 27 1.87 15.63 -2.94
C SER A 27 1.66 14.62 -4.06
N ILE A 28 1.41 13.37 -3.68
CA ILE A 28 0.99 12.30 -4.59
C ILE A 28 -0.22 11.65 -3.95
N ASP A 29 -1.32 11.61 -4.70
CA ASP A 29 -2.57 10.98 -4.28
C ASP A 29 -2.75 9.67 -5.04
N VAL A 30 -2.73 8.54 -4.32
CA VAL A 30 -2.87 7.21 -4.91
C VAL A 30 -4.35 6.84 -4.91
N GLN A 31 -4.98 6.96 -6.07
CA GLN A 31 -6.43 6.72 -6.19
C GLN A 31 -6.79 5.23 -6.24
N SER A 32 -5.93 4.40 -6.85
CA SER A 32 -6.15 2.95 -6.93
C SER A 32 -4.83 2.20 -7.09
N VAL A 33 -4.82 0.97 -6.57
CA VAL A 33 -3.76 -0.01 -6.80
C VAL A 33 -4.44 -1.36 -7.01
N GLU A 34 -4.31 -1.91 -8.22
CA GLU A 34 -4.88 -3.20 -8.57
C GLU A 34 -3.78 -4.16 -9.03
N PRO A 35 -3.79 -5.43 -8.59
CA PRO A 35 -2.82 -6.40 -9.08
C PRO A 35 -3.09 -6.71 -10.55
N VAL A 36 -2.05 -6.58 -11.38
CA VAL A 36 -2.14 -6.83 -12.82
C VAL A 36 -2.29 -8.34 -13.10
N ASP A 37 -1.60 -9.17 -12.34
CA ASP A 37 -1.64 -10.63 -12.49
C ASP A 37 -2.90 -11.24 -11.87
N GLN A 38 -3.65 -11.99 -12.67
CA GLN A 38 -4.91 -12.59 -12.27
C GLN A 38 -4.73 -13.60 -11.14
N ARG A 39 -3.67 -14.42 -11.15
CA ARG A 39 -3.43 -15.40 -10.08
C ARG A 39 -3.16 -14.73 -8.75
N THR A 40 -2.45 -13.60 -8.77
CA THR A 40 -2.20 -12.77 -7.60
C THR A 40 -3.51 -12.20 -7.05
N ARG A 41 -4.39 -11.67 -7.92
CA ARG A 41 -5.74 -11.22 -7.51
C ARG A 41 -6.53 -12.34 -6.85
N ASP A 42 -6.62 -13.50 -7.49
CA ASP A 42 -7.39 -14.63 -6.98
C ASP A 42 -6.84 -15.15 -5.65
N SER A 43 -5.52 -15.19 -5.50
CA SER A 43 -4.85 -15.63 -4.26
C SER A 43 -5.09 -14.66 -3.11
N LEU A 44 -5.08 -13.35 -3.38
CA LEU A 44 -5.41 -12.31 -2.40
C LEU A 44 -6.87 -12.43 -1.95
N GLN A 45 -7.81 -12.61 -2.89
CA GLN A 45 -9.24 -12.78 -2.56
C GLN A 45 -9.49 -14.01 -1.67
N LYS A 46 -8.88 -15.15 -2.00
CA LYS A 46 -8.98 -16.37 -1.17
C LYS A 46 -8.41 -16.16 0.23
N SER A 47 -7.29 -15.44 0.34
CA SER A 47 -6.66 -15.14 1.63
C SER A 47 -7.57 -14.29 2.52
N VAL A 48 -8.27 -13.30 1.95
CA VAL A 48 -9.24 -12.47 2.68
C VAL A 48 -10.41 -13.32 3.18
N GLN A 49 -10.98 -14.16 2.31
CA GLN A 49 -12.09 -15.04 2.69
C GLN A 49 -11.71 -15.96 3.86
N LEU A 50 -10.53 -16.57 3.81
CA LEU A 50 -10.04 -17.44 4.87
C LEU A 50 -9.83 -16.68 6.19
N ALA A 51 -9.29 -15.46 6.14
CA ALA A 51 -9.10 -14.64 7.35
C ALA A 51 -10.43 -14.30 8.04
N ILE A 52 -11.48 -14.03 7.24
CA ILE A 52 -12.84 -13.81 7.75
C ILE A 52 -13.35 -15.08 8.44
N GLU A 53 -13.26 -16.22 7.76
CA GLU A 53 -13.74 -17.51 8.29
C GLU A 53 -13.05 -17.87 9.62
N ILE A 54 -11.72 -17.70 9.70
CA ILE A 54 -10.96 -17.91 10.94
C ILE A 54 -11.45 -16.99 12.06
N THR A 55 -11.70 -15.72 11.75
CA THR A 55 -12.16 -14.74 12.73
C THR A 55 -13.56 -15.09 13.23
N THR A 56 -14.48 -15.50 12.35
CA THR A 56 -15.84 -15.91 12.70
C THR A 56 -15.82 -17.18 13.57
N ASN A 57 -15.12 -18.22 13.14
CA ASN A 57 -15.00 -19.46 13.91
C ASN A 57 -14.38 -19.22 15.30
N SER A 58 -13.40 -18.32 15.39
CA SER A 58 -12.80 -17.96 16.67
C SER A 58 -13.75 -17.20 17.60
N GLN A 59 -14.68 -16.39 17.06
CA GLN A 59 -15.68 -15.69 17.86
C GLN A 59 -16.77 -16.63 18.33
N GLU A 60 -17.25 -17.53 17.46
CA GLU A 60 -18.24 -18.55 17.83
C GLU A 60 -17.71 -19.52 18.89
N ALA A 61 -16.42 -19.90 18.83
CA ALA A 61 -15.80 -20.75 19.83
C ALA A 61 -15.56 -20.06 21.20
N ALA A 62 -15.61 -18.73 21.23
CA ALA A 62 -15.41 -17.92 22.44
C ALA A 62 -16.73 -17.46 23.09
N ALA A 63 -17.87 -17.74 22.45
CA ALA A 63 -19.22 -17.45 22.94
C ALA A 63 -19.81 -18.65 23.71
#